data_AF-A0A849VGW0-F1
#
_entry.id   AF-A0A849VGW0-F1
#
_cell.length_a   1.000
_cell.length_b   1.000
_cell.length_c   1.000
_cell.angle_alpha   90.00
_cell.angle_beta   90.00
_cell.angle_gamma   90.00
#
_symmetry.space_group_name_H-M   'P 1'
#
loop_
_entity.id
_entity.type
_entity.pdbx_description
1 polymer ?
#
loop_
_entity_poly.entity_id
_entity_poly.type
_entity_poly.pdbx_seq_one_letter_code
_entity_poly.pdbx_strand_id
1 'polypeptide(L)'
;MGIEFNVVVLNMIVLSIAYGLIYPHCANTLKKISLQDIMAACASLSVVGSVFYSSGVKFSFVWVDVNWFWFTLITFIALEIPLFIWYARRYHLPFPSR
;
A
#
# COMPACT_ATOMS: atom_id res chain seq x y z
N MET A 1 12.24 -10.13 16.26
CA MET A 1 11.29 -9.20 15.60
C MET A 1 10.30 -10.04 14.81
N GLY A 2 8.99 -9.80 14.93
CA GLY A 2 7.96 -10.58 14.25
C GLY A 2 7.97 -10.33 12.74
N ILE A 3 7.78 -11.39 11.97
CA ILE A 3 7.58 -11.41 10.50
C ILE A 3 6.51 -10.41 10.04
N GLU A 4 5.47 -10.21 10.85
CA GLU A 4 4.39 -9.23 10.63
C GLU A 4 4.92 -7.80 10.57
N PHE A 5 5.86 -7.45 11.47
CA PHE A 5 6.44 -6.11 11.53
C PHE A 5 7.28 -5.81 10.28
N ASN A 6 8.00 -6.80 9.74
CA ASN A 6 8.76 -6.64 8.50
C ASN A 6 7.84 -6.29 7.32
N VAL A 7 6.68 -6.94 7.20
CA VAL A 7 5.74 -6.67 6.11
C VAL A 7 5.14 -5.26 6.24
N VAL A 8 4.81 -4.82 7.46
CA VAL A 8 4.32 -3.46 7.71
C VAL A 8 5.37 -2.41 7.34
N VAL A 9 6.63 -2.60 7.75
CA VAL A 9 7.74 -1.70 7.42
C VAL A 9 7.97 -1.65 5.90
N LEU A 10 7.90 -2.79 5.22
CA LEU A 10 8.09 -2.86 3.77
C LEU A 10 6.98 -2.08 3.04
N ASN A 11 5.71 -2.30 3.41
CA ASN A 11 4.58 -1.51 2.91
C ASN A 11 4.76 -0.01 3.18
N MET A 12 5.22 0.36 4.37
CA MET A 12 5.47 1.76 4.74
C MET A 12 6.57 2.40 3.89
N ILE A 13 7.66 1.67 3.59
CA ILE A 13 8.75 2.16 2.72
C ILE A 13 8.24 2.34 1.30
N VAL A 14 7.51 1.36 0.76
CA VAL A 14 6.92 1.44 -0.59
C VAL A 14 5.98 2.63 -0.71
N LEU A 15 5.08 2.82 0.26
CA LEU A 15 4.16 3.96 0.29
C LEU A 15 4.88 5.30 0.47
N SER A 16 5.94 5.34 1.27
CA SER A 16 6.75 6.55 1.45
C SER A 16 7.46 6.95 0.17
N ILE A 17 7.98 5.98 -0.61
CA ILE A 17 8.59 6.23 -1.92
C ILE A 17 7.52 6.66 -2.92
N ALA A 18 6.37 6.01 -2.94
CA ALA A 18 5.27 6.35 -3.83
C ALA A 18 4.75 7.78 -3.56
N TYR A 19 4.38 8.10 -2.33
CA TYR A 19 3.86 9.43 -1.98
C TYR A 19 4.94 10.52 -1.93
N GLY A 20 6.19 10.19 -1.60
CA GLY A 20 7.27 11.15 -1.47
C GLY A 20 7.93 11.55 -2.79
N LEU A 21 8.16 10.60 -3.70
CA LEU A 21 8.91 10.84 -4.94
C LEU A 21 8.01 10.95 -6.17
N ILE A 22 6.95 10.16 -6.24
CA ILE A 22 6.16 10.02 -7.46
C ILE A 22 5.04 11.07 -7.55
N TYR A 23 4.35 11.32 -6.44
CA TYR A 23 3.26 12.29 -6.36
C TYR A 23 3.66 13.74 -6.70
N PRO A 24 4.78 14.32 -6.21
CA PRO A 24 5.12 15.69 -6.55
C PRO A 24 5.44 15.89 -8.05
N HIS A 25 5.75 14.81 -8.78
CA HIS A 25 6.13 14.90 -10.19
C HIS A 25 4.99 14.57 -11.17
N CYS A 26 3.96 13.81 -10.78
CA CYS A 26 2.98 13.25 -11.73
C CYS A 26 1.50 13.47 -11.37
N ALA A 27 1.19 13.96 -10.18
CA ALA A 27 -0.18 13.98 -9.65
C ALA A 27 -0.98 15.23 -10.10
N ASN A 28 -1.25 15.33 -11.41
CA ASN A 28 -2.16 16.34 -11.96
C ASN A 28 -3.62 15.84 -12.02
N THR A 29 -3.89 14.55 -11.74
CA THR A 29 -5.24 13.97 -11.81
C THR A 29 -5.42 12.74 -10.90
N LEU A 30 -6.62 12.58 -10.33
CA LEU A 30 -7.02 11.45 -9.46
C LEU A 30 -6.81 10.06 -10.09
N LYS A 31 -6.99 9.94 -11.41
CA LYS A 31 -6.75 8.67 -12.12
C LYS A 31 -5.28 8.24 -12.12
N LYS A 32 -4.33 9.16 -12.23
CA LYS A 32 -2.89 8.84 -12.22
C LYS A 32 -2.43 8.37 -10.85
N ILE A 33 -2.94 9.04 -9.82
CA ILE A 33 -2.78 8.72 -8.40
C ILE A 33 -3.23 7.27 -8.13
N SER A 34 -4.47 6.93 -8.49
CA SER A 34 -5.00 5.57 -8.26
C SER A 34 -4.25 4.50 -9.07
N LEU A 35 -3.80 4.79 -10.30
CA LEU A 35 -3.00 3.85 -11.08
C LEU A 35 -1.62 3.59 -10.43
N GLN A 36 -1.00 4.63 -9.88
CA GLN A 36 0.28 4.50 -9.17
C GLN A 36 0.12 3.74 -7.86
N ASP A 37 -0.99 3.93 -7.15
CA ASP A 37 -1.30 3.15 -5.95
C ASP A 37 -1.46 1.67 -6.26
N ILE A 38 -2.19 1.33 -7.33
CA ILE A 38 -2.32 -0.05 -7.82
C ILE A 38 -0.95 -0.64 -8.20
N MET A 39 -0.09 0.12 -8.88
CA MET A 39 1.26 -0.34 -9.22
C MET A 39 2.12 -0.55 -7.96
N ALA A 40 2.03 0.33 -6.97
CA ALA A 40 2.74 0.20 -5.70
C ALA A 40 2.24 -1.00 -4.88
N ALA A 41 0.93 -1.22 -4.84
CA ALA A 41 0.31 -2.40 -4.23
C ALA A 41 0.80 -3.67 -4.91
N CYS A 42 0.82 -3.68 -6.25
CA CYS A 42 1.28 -4.83 -7.04
C CYS A 42 2.77 -5.10 -6.79
N ALA A 43 3.62 -4.06 -6.76
CA ALA A 43 5.04 -4.19 -6.45
C ALA A 43 5.27 -4.74 -5.04
N SER A 44 4.55 -4.22 -4.04
CA SER A 44 4.64 -4.72 -2.67
C SER A 44 4.20 -6.19 -2.56
N LEU A 45 3.08 -6.54 -3.21
CA LEU A 45 2.60 -7.92 -3.30
C LEU A 45 3.60 -8.85 -3.98
N SER A 46 4.26 -8.41 -5.06
CA SER A 46 5.31 -9.19 -5.72
C SER A 46 6.52 -9.41 -4.80
N VAL A 47 6.97 -8.39 -4.08
CA VAL A 47 8.11 -8.51 -3.15
C VAL A 47 7.79 -9.45 -2.00
N VAL A 48 6.65 -9.25 -1.32
CA VAL A 48 6.23 -10.14 -0.21
C VAL A 48 5.98 -11.56 -0.74
N GLY A 49 5.37 -11.68 -1.92
CA GLY A 49 5.21 -12.96 -2.60
C GLY A 49 6.55 -13.66 -2.80
N SER A 50 7.52 -13.02 -3.44
CA SER A 50 8.84 -13.62 -3.66
C SER A 50 9.55 -14.05 -2.38
N VAL A 51 9.38 -13.31 -1.27
CA VAL A 51 10.02 -13.61 0.01
C VAL A 51 9.29 -14.72 0.78
N PHE A 52 7.95 -14.71 0.80
CA PHE A 52 7.15 -15.60 1.66
C PHE A 52 6.51 -16.79 0.94
N TYR A 53 6.60 -16.86 -0.39
CA TYR A 53 6.03 -17.95 -1.20
C TYR A 53 6.53 -19.34 -0.79
N SER A 54 7.81 -19.48 -0.42
CA SER A 54 8.38 -20.76 0.01
C SER A 54 8.31 -21.00 1.52
N SER A 55 7.88 -20.00 2.29
CA SER A 55 8.10 -19.98 3.73
C SER A 55 6.93 -20.56 4.53
N GLY A 56 5.77 -20.80 3.89
CA GLY A 56 4.61 -21.48 4.49
C GLY A 56 4.00 -20.75 5.70
N VAL A 57 4.35 -19.48 5.88
CA VAL A 57 4.08 -18.73 7.10
C VAL A 57 2.66 -18.21 7.10
N LYS A 58 1.90 -18.55 8.14
CA LYS A 58 0.58 -17.97 8.40
C LYS A 58 0.78 -16.67 9.17
N PHE A 59 0.18 -15.60 8.67
CA PHE A 59 0.20 -14.30 9.34
C PHE A 59 -1.08 -14.18 10.15
N SER A 60 -0.98 -13.77 11.43
CA SER A 60 -2.15 -13.69 12.30
C SER A 60 -2.62 -12.23 12.38
N PHE A 61 -3.67 -11.90 11.64
CA PHE A 61 -4.22 -10.55 11.65
C PHE A 61 -5.16 -10.37 12.84
N VAL A 62 -4.61 -10.05 14.02
CA VAL A 62 -5.24 -9.74 15.33
C VAL A 62 -6.19 -10.83 15.88
N TRP A 63 -7.07 -11.41 15.06
CA TRP A 63 -8.04 -12.47 15.36
C TRP A 63 -8.22 -13.50 14.22
N VAL A 64 -7.58 -13.32 13.05
CA VAL A 64 -7.75 -14.21 11.88
C VAL A 64 -6.41 -14.58 11.27
N ASP A 65 -6.13 -15.87 11.11
CA ASP A 65 -5.00 -16.34 10.33
C ASP A 65 -5.25 -16.11 8.84
N VAL A 66 -4.48 -15.22 8.24
CA VAL A 66 -4.57 -14.84 6.84
C VAL A 66 -3.29 -15.21 6.11
N ASN A 67 -3.41 -15.49 4.81
CA ASN A 67 -2.24 -15.68 3.97
C ASN A 67 -1.45 -14.38 3.83
N TRP A 68 -0.15 -14.49 3.51
CA TRP A 68 0.74 -13.36 3.23
C TRP A 68 0.14 -12.37 2.21
N PHE A 69 -0.62 -12.86 1.23
CA PHE A 69 -1.32 -12.05 0.24
C PHE A 69 -2.33 -11.10 0.90
N TRP A 70 -3.26 -11.66 1.68
CA TRP A 70 -4.31 -10.90 2.36
C TRP A 70 -3.74 -9.97 3.43
N PHE A 71 -2.73 -10.43 4.18
CA PHE A 71 -2.06 -9.60 5.17
C PHE A 71 -1.43 -8.34 4.53
N THR A 72 -0.71 -8.53 3.42
CA THR A 72 -0.03 -7.44 2.71
C THR A 72 -1.05 -6.48 2.12
N LEU A 73 -2.09 -7.00 1.48
CA LEU A 73 -3.13 -6.20 0.83
C LEU A 73 -3.92 -5.37 1.84
N ILE A 74 -4.37 -5.97 2.95
CA ILE A 74 -5.10 -5.25 4.01
C ILE A 74 -4.22 -4.18 4.65
N THR A 75 -2.97 -4.51 4.98
CA THR A 75 -2.02 -3.57 5.58
C THR A 75 -1.69 -2.43 4.64
N PHE A 76 -1.54 -2.72 3.35
CA PHE A 76 -1.29 -1.73 2.32
C PHE A 76 -2.46 -0.76 2.20
N ILE A 77 -3.70 -1.26 2.06
CA ILE A 77 -4.91 -0.42 2.00
C ILE A 77 -5.08 0.40 3.29
N ALA A 78 -4.82 -0.19 4.46
CA ALA A 78 -4.91 0.49 5.74
C ALA A 78 -3.95 1.69 5.86
N LEU A 79 -2.77 1.61 5.22
CA LEU A 79 -1.80 2.71 5.14
C LEU A 79 -2.09 3.66 3.97
N GLU A 80 -2.62 3.17 2.85
CA GLU A 80 -3.00 3.94 1.68
C GLU A 80 -4.14 4.91 1.99
N ILE A 81 -5.23 4.44 2.61
CA ILE A 81 -6.42 5.26 2.92
C ILE A 81 -6.08 6.57 3.65
N PRO A 82 -5.32 6.58 4.76
CA PRO A 82 -4.99 7.82 5.45
C PRO A 82 -4.10 8.74 4.61
N LEU A 83 -3.18 8.19 3.81
CA LEU A 83 -2.34 8.98 2.89
C LEU A 83 -3.18 9.62 1.77
N PHE A 84 -4.10 8.85 1.19
CA PHE A 84 -5.03 9.33 0.16
C PHE A 84 -5.94 10.43 0.71
N ILE A 85 -6.49 10.27 1.92
CA ILE A 85 -7.32 11.30 2.58
C ILE A 85 -6.49 12.56 2.83
N TRP A 86 -5.26 12.42 3.33
CA TRP A 86 -4.37 13.56 3.57
C TRP A 86 -4.04 14.30 2.26
N TYR A 87 -3.76 13.56 1.19
CA TYR A 87 -3.47 14.11 -0.13
C TYR A 87 -4.69 14.82 -0.75
N ALA A 88 -5.87 14.19 -0.71
CA ALA A 88 -7.11 14.75 -1.23
C ALA A 88 -7.47 16.07 -0.53
N ARG A 89 -7.27 16.15 0.79
CA ARG A 89 -7.44 17.41 1.55
C ARG A 89 -6.43 18.47 1.12
N ARG A 90 -5.17 18.10 0.91
CA ARG A 90 -4.10 19.06 0.61
C ARG A 90 -4.20 19.68 -0.78
N TYR A 91 -4.69 18.93 -1.76
CA TYR A 91 -4.76 19.36 -3.15
C TYR A 91 -6.15 19.79 -3.62
N HIS A 92 -7.16 19.82 -2.74
CA HIS A 92 -8.54 20.24 -3.05
C HIS A 92 -9.03 19.61 -4.37
N LEU A 93 -8.75 18.31 -4.55
CA LEU A 93 -9.07 17.63 -5.80
C LEU A 93 -10.58 17.74 -6.02
N PRO A 94 -11.05 18.29 -7.15
CA PRO A 94 -12.47 18.23 -7.47
C PRO A 94 -12.83 16.75 -7.55
N PHE A 95 -13.67 16.28 -6.64
CA PHE A 95 -14.34 15.00 -6.84
C PHE A 95 -14.93 15.04 -8.25
N PRO A 96 -14.66 14.04 -9.11
CA PRO A 96 -15.28 14.00 -10.42
C PRO A 96 -16.80 13.99 -10.18
N SER A 97 -17.41 15.16 -10.37
CA SER A 97 -18.85 15.31 -10.37
C SER A 97 -19.31 14.80 -11.72
N ARG A 98 -19.97 13.63 -11.66
CA ARG A 98 -20.65 12.90 -12.74
C ARG A 98 -19.79 12.07 -13.68
#